data_AF-A0A969Z4C8-F1
#
_entry.id   AF-A0A969Z4C8-F1
#
_cell.length_a   1.000
_cell.length_b   1.000
_cell.length_c   1.000
_cell.angle_alpha   90.00
_cell.angle_beta   90.00
_cell.angle_gamma   90.00
#
_symmetry.space_group_name_H-M   'P 1'
#
loop_
_entity.id
_entity.type
_entity.pdbx_description
1 polymer ?
#
loop_
_entity_poly.entity_id
_entity_poly.type
_entity_poly.pdbx_seq_one_letter_code
_entity_poly.pdbx_strand_id
1 'polypeptide(L)'
;MTEEIWNNQQYRELTISWNQAICSRFENVFSQIRDMDSLTEQDLSDRVFKHSLDLMNKWYQEPSPMEGLNNAEFISQIDDLKELISLAATMSVYGEMIVPDLVIRSLEKFGDNSMDALVREIMRADFEACDDESEFDLPDYFDNVTIIMGSSMQDEDKKNEDCAIPACAKKSAAKTAASASPAEAGSGSAADTDLATGAESAPETSDGINPVPGEIDYAVCESQASQRIAASFLTMIANSTAAIYIPLIVEKLAATNRPDTVIQEAAAQFLSGASYNSPAWLMEWLSETLISREDLTDHPVIYLVMYAIAKAQHKGDKAGVLTLLLRTFDYMSEKAIGAGCLASFGDPRAMAFLKSWLHLHQNQIDEKTWHEFAMAIRKLGGKIDPAEHPNRFH
;
A
#
# COMPACT_ATOMS: atom_id res chain seq x y z
N MET A 1 2.84 -12.08 -16.30
CA MET A 1 1.41 -11.81 -16.53
C MET A 1 1.05 -12.24 -17.94
N THR A 2 0.15 -13.21 -18.10
CA THR A 2 -0.10 -13.91 -19.39
C THR A 2 -1.34 -13.45 -20.16
N GLU A 3 -1.98 -12.36 -19.75
CA GLU A 3 -3.01 -11.61 -20.48
C GLU A 3 -3.05 -10.26 -19.76
N GLU A 4 -3.00 -9.13 -20.45
CA GLU A 4 -3.05 -7.81 -19.81
C GLU A 4 -4.43 -7.62 -19.17
N ILE A 5 -4.56 -8.04 -17.90
CA ILE A 5 -5.80 -7.91 -17.11
C ILE A 5 -6.27 -6.45 -16.99
N TRP A 6 -5.43 -5.48 -17.37
CA TRP A 6 -5.69 -4.06 -17.26
C TRP A 6 -5.94 -3.38 -18.62
N ASN A 7 -5.81 -4.08 -19.75
CA ASN A 7 -5.94 -3.49 -21.10
C ASN A 7 -7.37 -3.62 -21.66
N ASN A 8 -8.34 -3.15 -20.89
CA ASN A 8 -9.71 -3.00 -21.35
C ASN A 8 -10.00 -1.53 -21.66
N GLN A 9 -10.29 -1.22 -22.92
CA GLN A 9 -10.51 0.14 -23.40
C GLN A 9 -11.66 0.85 -22.66
N GLN A 10 -12.77 0.15 -22.37
CA GLN A 10 -13.91 0.76 -21.67
C GLN A 10 -13.55 1.11 -20.22
N TYR A 11 -12.79 0.23 -19.55
CA TYR A 11 -12.31 0.48 -18.19
C TYR A 11 -11.28 1.61 -18.17
N ARG A 12 -10.46 1.73 -19.22
CA ARG A 12 -9.53 2.85 -19.37
C ARG A 12 -10.28 4.17 -19.51
N GLU A 13 -11.29 4.24 -20.37
CA GLU A 13 -12.13 5.44 -20.53
C GLU A 13 -12.86 5.82 -19.22
N LEU A 14 -13.38 4.82 -18.50
CA LEU A 14 -13.97 5.02 -17.18
C LEU A 14 -12.95 5.58 -16.18
N THR A 15 -11.72 5.04 -16.18
CA THR A 15 -10.63 5.50 -15.30
C THR A 15 -10.21 6.93 -15.62
N ILE A 16 -10.13 7.29 -16.91
CA ILE A 16 -9.84 8.66 -17.34
C ILE A 16 -10.93 9.62 -16.85
N SER A 17 -12.20 9.25 -17.00
CA SER A 17 -13.32 10.03 -16.48
C SER A 17 -13.22 10.20 -14.96
N TRP A 18 -12.85 9.15 -14.22
CA TRP A 18 -12.63 9.21 -12.79
C TRP A 18 -11.51 10.20 -12.41
N ASN A 19 -10.33 10.09 -13.05
CA ASN A 19 -9.22 11.00 -12.80
C ASN A 19 -9.62 12.46 -13.07
N GLN A 20 -10.27 12.72 -14.21
CA GLN A 20 -10.75 14.06 -14.57
C GLN A 20 -11.75 14.62 -13.55
N ALA A 21 -12.68 13.77 -13.10
CA ALA A 21 -13.66 14.14 -12.09
C ALA A 21 -13.00 14.48 -10.76
N ILE A 22 -12.00 13.70 -10.33
CA ILE A 22 -11.29 13.96 -9.08
C ILE A 22 -10.44 15.24 -9.18
N CYS A 23 -9.62 15.39 -10.23
CA CYS A 23 -8.73 16.56 -10.41
C CYS A 23 -9.50 17.87 -10.51
N SER A 24 -10.51 17.94 -11.39
CA SER A 24 -11.33 19.15 -11.59
C SER A 24 -12.02 19.63 -10.30
N ARG A 25 -12.26 18.70 -9.39
CA ARG A 25 -13.00 18.96 -8.16
C ARG A 25 -12.09 19.28 -6.99
N PHE A 26 -10.91 18.69 -6.89
CA PHE A 26 -9.87 19.14 -5.95
C PHE A 26 -9.49 20.59 -6.22
N GLU A 27 -9.30 20.96 -7.49
CA GLU A 27 -9.06 22.34 -7.88
C GLU A 27 -10.18 23.28 -7.38
N ASN A 28 -11.43 22.84 -7.47
CA ASN A 28 -12.57 23.58 -6.97
C ASN A 28 -12.55 23.71 -5.43
N VAL A 29 -12.30 22.61 -4.71
CA VAL A 29 -12.21 22.61 -3.23
C VAL A 29 -11.11 23.56 -2.75
N PHE A 30 -9.91 23.48 -3.34
CA PHE A 30 -8.81 24.36 -2.97
C PHE A 30 -9.06 25.83 -3.35
N SER A 31 -9.77 26.09 -4.47
CA SER A 31 -10.17 27.44 -4.82
C SER A 31 -11.11 28.06 -3.77
N GLN A 32 -12.04 27.29 -3.21
CA GLN A 32 -12.97 27.73 -2.17
C GLN A 32 -12.29 27.92 -0.80
N ILE A 33 -11.26 27.13 -0.51
CA ILE A 33 -10.50 27.21 0.74
C ILE A 33 -9.60 28.46 0.79
N ARG A 34 -9.03 28.87 -0.35
CA ARG A 34 -8.14 30.05 -0.43
C ARG A 34 -8.79 31.36 -0.01
N ASP A 35 -10.11 31.44 -0.04
CA ASP A 35 -10.86 32.64 0.33
C ASP A 35 -11.13 32.78 1.84
N MET A 36 -10.55 31.91 2.68
CA MET A 36 -10.84 31.87 4.12
C MET A 36 -9.58 32.02 4.99
N ASP A 37 -9.46 33.16 5.67
CA ASP A 37 -8.29 33.53 6.49
C ASP A 37 -8.11 32.71 7.80
N SER A 38 -8.97 31.73 8.13
CA SER A 38 -8.89 31.05 9.44
C SER A 38 -9.55 29.66 9.52
N LEU A 39 -9.11 28.68 8.70
CA LEU A 39 -9.44 27.27 8.93
C LEU A 39 -8.49 26.61 9.93
N THR A 40 -9.04 25.83 10.86
CA THR A 40 -8.24 24.85 11.61
C THR A 40 -7.90 23.65 10.71
N GLU A 41 -6.86 22.90 11.06
CA GLU A 41 -6.48 21.67 10.35
C GLU A 41 -7.62 20.64 10.34
N GLN A 42 -8.36 20.52 11.45
CA GLN A 42 -9.52 19.63 11.54
C GLN A 42 -10.63 20.06 10.59
N ASP A 43 -10.96 21.36 10.54
CA ASP A 43 -11.98 21.89 9.63
C ASP A 43 -11.60 21.66 8.17
N LEU A 44 -10.31 21.77 7.85
CA LEU A 44 -9.78 21.51 6.51
C LEU A 44 -9.96 20.03 6.16
N SER A 45 -9.54 19.12 7.05
CA SER A 45 -9.66 17.68 6.87
C SER A 45 -11.11 17.24 6.68
N ASP A 46 -12.01 17.68 7.56
CA ASP A 46 -13.44 17.34 7.51
C ASP A 46 -14.09 17.84 6.21
N ARG A 47 -13.71 19.04 5.74
CA ARG A 47 -14.20 19.58 4.47
C ARG A 47 -13.65 18.83 3.27
N VAL A 48 -12.35 18.54 3.23
CA VAL A 48 -11.73 17.77 2.15
C VAL A 48 -12.39 16.39 2.08
N PHE A 49 -12.61 15.74 3.22
CA PHE A 49 -13.28 14.44 3.28
C PHE A 49 -14.73 14.51 2.78
N LYS A 50 -15.54 15.43 3.34
CA LYS A 50 -16.94 15.59 2.93
C LYS A 50 -17.07 15.92 1.45
N HIS A 51 -16.23 16.84 0.96
CA HIS A 51 -16.21 17.16 -0.46
C HIS A 51 -15.86 15.93 -1.27
N SER A 52 -14.80 15.20 -0.92
CA SER A 52 -14.38 13.97 -1.61
C SER A 52 -15.54 12.97 -1.73
N LEU A 53 -16.31 12.73 -0.67
CA LEU A 53 -17.51 11.88 -0.73
C LEU A 53 -18.56 12.41 -1.72
N ASP A 54 -18.84 13.71 -1.70
CA ASP A 54 -19.76 14.35 -2.64
C ASP A 54 -19.26 14.26 -4.09
N LEU A 55 -17.93 14.24 -4.30
CA LEU A 55 -17.33 14.08 -5.63
C LEU A 55 -17.62 12.70 -6.19
N MET A 56 -17.36 11.66 -5.39
CA MET A 56 -17.59 10.28 -5.80
C MET A 56 -19.06 10.06 -6.15
N ASN A 57 -19.97 10.54 -5.28
CA ASN A 57 -21.40 10.42 -5.51
C ASN A 57 -21.87 11.13 -6.79
N LYS A 58 -21.24 12.25 -7.17
CA LYS A 58 -21.56 12.94 -8.43
C LYS A 58 -21.01 12.17 -9.62
N TRP A 59 -19.77 11.72 -9.57
CA TRP A 59 -19.16 10.91 -10.62
C TRP A 59 -19.96 9.64 -10.90
N TYR A 60 -20.53 9.02 -9.87
CA TYR A 60 -21.43 7.86 -10.00
C TYR A 60 -22.68 8.14 -10.85
N GLN A 61 -23.13 9.39 -10.93
CA GLN A 61 -24.29 9.79 -11.74
C GLN A 61 -23.91 10.29 -13.14
N GLU A 62 -22.62 10.43 -13.44
CA GLU A 62 -22.15 10.85 -14.76
C GLU A 62 -22.32 9.70 -15.78
N PRO A 63 -22.51 10.02 -17.07
CA PRO A 63 -22.63 9.01 -18.11
C PRO A 63 -21.39 8.11 -18.17
N SER A 64 -21.61 6.80 -18.27
CA SER A 64 -20.53 5.84 -18.46
C SER A 64 -20.05 5.79 -19.92
N PRO A 65 -18.90 5.16 -20.20
CA PRO A 65 -18.46 4.87 -21.56
C PRO A 65 -19.46 4.01 -22.35
N MET A 66 -20.34 3.25 -21.68
CA MET A 66 -21.45 2.55 -22.32
C MET A 66 -22.68 3.44 -22.47
N GLU A 67 -23.22 3.50 -23.69
CA GLU A 67 -24.40 4.30 -24.00
C GLU A 67 -25.59 3.94 -23.09
N GLY A 68 -26.17 4.97 -22.45
CA GLY A 68 -27.43 4.85 -21.71
C GLY A 68 -27.31 4.44 -20.25
N LEU A 69 -26.10 4.21 -19.72
CA LEU A 69 -25.86 3.93 -18.31
C LEU A 69 -25.08 5.06 -17.64
N ASN A 70 -25.30 5.31 -16.36
CA ASN A 70 -24.36 6.06 -15.53
C ASN A 70 -23.23 5.17 -15.00
N ASN A 71 -22.16 5.78 -14.48
CA ASN A 71 -20.98 5.06 -13.99
C ASN A 71 -21.32 4.02 -12.91
N ALA A 72 -22.23 4.34 -11.99
CA ALA A 72 -22.63 3.39 -10.96
C ALA A 72 -23.41 2.19 -11.51
N GLU A 73 -24.34 2.44 -12.44
CA GLU A 73 -25.09 1.39 -13.12
C GLU A 73 -24.15 0.48 -13.91
N PHE A 74 -23.20 1.05 -14.65
CA PHE A 74 -22.18 0.31 -15.38
C PHE A 74 -21.39 -0.62 -14.45
N ILE A 75 -20.82 -0.11 -13.35
CA ILE A 75 -20.04 -0.92 -12.39
C ILE A 75 -20.93 -1.99 -11.75
N SER A 76 -22.18 -1.65 -11.40
CA SER A 76 -23.09 -2.58 -10.73
C SER A 76 -23.54 -3.77 -11.59
N GLN A 77 -23.43 -3.66 -12.91
CA GLN A 77 -23.76 -4.74 -13.86
C GLN A 77 -22.63 -5.77 -14.00
N ILE A 78 -21.43 -5.51 -13.46
CA ILE A 78 -20.32 -6.45 -13.47
C ILE A 78 -20.55 -7.50 -12.38
N ASP A 79 -21.05 -8.67 -12.78
CA ASP A 79 -21.34 -9.82 -11.92
C ASP A 79 -20.30 -10.95 -12.00
N ASP A 80 -19.32 -10.81 -12.90
CA ASP A 80 -18.17 -11.70 -13.00
C ASP A 80 -16.96 -11.15 -12.22
N LEU A 81 -16.40 -11.99 -11.35
CA LEU A 81 -15.27 -11.61 -10.51
C LEU A 81 -14.02 -11.29 -11.34
N LYS A 82 -13.76 -12.00 -12.46
CA LYS A 82 -12.56 -11.76 -13.28
C LYS A 82 -12.67 -10.39 -13.97
N GLU A 83 -13.84 -10.03 -14.47
CA GLU A 83 -14.09 -8.70 -15.05
C GLU A 83 -13.96 -7.58 -14.00
N LEU A 84 -14.41 -7.82 -12.76
CA LEU A 84 -14.27 -6.81 -11.70
C LEU A 84 -12.81 -6.63 -11.24
N ILE A 85 -12.03 -7.72 -11.20
CA ILE A 85 -10.58 -7.66 -10.95
C ILE A 85 -9.87 -6.94 -12.10
N SER A 86 -10.31 -7.17 -13.35
CA SER A 86 -9.80 -6.48 -14.54
C SER A 86 -10.05 -4.97 -14.45
N LEU A 87 -11.28 -4.55 -14.10
CA LEU A 87 -11.61 -3.15 -13.85
C LEU A 87 -10.71 -2.55 -12.75
N ALA A 88 -10.61 -3.21 -11.59
CA ALA A 88 -9.77 -2.72 -10.49
C ALA A 88 -8.29 -2.61 -10.90
N ALA A 89 -7.77 -3.55 -11.68
CA ALA A 89 -6.42 -3.52 -12.21
C ALA A 89 -6.22 -2.35 -13.19
N THR A 90 -7.13 -2.15 -14.15
CA THR A 90 -7.10 -0.99 -15.06
C THR A 90 -7.09 0.33 -14.28
N MET A 91 -7.96 0.45 -13.25
CA MET A 91 -7.99 1.64 -12.40
C MET A 91 -6.72 1.83 -11.58
N SER A 92 -6.00 0.75 -11.26
CA SER A 92 -4.72 0.82 -10.53
C SER A 92 -3.56 1.26 -11.44
N VAL A 93 -3.57 0.85 -12.71
CA VAL A 93 -2.56 1.26 -13.70
C VAL A 93 -2.75 2.73 -14.08
N TYR A 94 -3.96 3.08 -14.51
CA TYR A 94 -4.23 4.39 -15.10
C TYR A 94 -4.77 5.43 -14.12
N GLY A 95 -5.19 5.01 -12.93
CA GLY A 95 -5.65 5.92 -11.88
C GLY A 95 -4.49 6.65 -11.23
N GLU A 96 -4.68 7.95 -10.98
CA GLU A 96 -3.77 8.72 -10.10
C GLU A 96 -4.13 8.58 -8.63
N MET A 97 -5.33 8.05 -8.35
CA MET A 97 -5.96 8.03 -7.04
C MET A 97 -6.48 6.63 -6.70
N ILE A 98 -6.93 6.48 -5.46
CA ILE A 98 -7.52 5.25 -4.92
C ILE A 98 -8.68 4.77 -5.80
N VAL A 99 -8.79 3.45 -5.97
CA VAL A 99 -9.92 2.80 -6.67
C VAL A 99 -11.25 3.18 -5.99
N PRO A 100 -12.30 3.57 -6.75
CA PRO A 100 -13.57 4.00 -6.18
C PRO A 100 -14.17 2.96 -5.24
N ASP A 101 -14.79 3.44 -4.16
CA ASP A 101 -15.37 2.57 -3.13
C ASP A 101 -16.50 1.70 -3.68
N LEU A 102 -17.16 2.09 -4.78
CA LEU A 102 -18.15 1.27 -5.46
C LEU A 102 -17.56 -0.01 -6.07
N VAL A 103 -16.33 0.05 -6.60
CA VAL A 103 -15.62 -1.13 -7.13
C VAL A 103 -15.22 -2.04 -5.98
N ILE A 104 -14.69 -1.47 -4.88
CA ILE A 104 -14.32 -2.21 -3.67
C ILE A 104 -15.53 -2.93 -3.08
N ARG A 105 -16.65 -2.23 -2.86
CA ARG A 105 -17.91 -2.83 -2.37
C ARG A 105 -18.45 -3.91 -3.29
N SER A 106 -18.20 -3.80 -4.59
CA SER A 106 -18.62 -4.83 -5.55
C SER A 106 -17.73 -6.07 -5.44
N LEU A 107 -16.42 -5.91 -5.18
CA LEU A 107 -15.50 -7.02 -4.89
C LEU A 107 -15.86 -7.72 -3.58
N GLU A 108 -16.23 -6.96 -2.54
CA GLU A 108 -16.64 -7.50 -1.23
C GLU A 108 -17.85 -8.44 -1.31
N LYS A 109 -18.74 -8.27 -2.30
CA LYS A 109 -19.90 -9.18 -2.51
C LYS A 109 -19.48 -10.62 -2.83
N PHE A 110 -18.26 -10.83 -3.33
CA PHE A 110 -17.71 -12.17 -3.60
C PHE A 110 -17.04 -12.81 -2.38
N GLY A 111 -16.94 -12.09 -1.24
CA GLY A 111 -16.36 -12.58 0.01
C GLY A 111 -14.91 -13.04 -0.16
N ASP A 112 -14.58 -14.20 0.42
CA ASP A 112 -13.20 -14.73 0.41
C ASP A 112 -12.66 -14.96 -1.01
N ASN A 113 -13.52 -15.22 -2.00
CA ASN A 113 -13.08 -15.45 -3.38
C ASN A 113 -12.43 -14.21 -4.01
N SER A 114 -12.91 -13.00 -3.70
CA SER A 114 -12.28 -11.77 -4.22
C SER A 114 -10.95 -11.50 -3.52
N MET A 115 -10.86 -11.74 -2.21
CA MET A 115 -9.60 -11.66 -1.47
C MET A 115 -8.55 -12.61 -2.06
N ASP A 116 -8.90 -13.88 -2.27
CA ASP A 116 -8.02 -14.88 -2.90
C ASP A 116 -7.58 -14.45 -4.31
N ALA A 117 -8.48 -13.84 -5.09
CA ALA A 117 -8.17 -13.35 -6.42
C ALA A 117 -7.21 -12.15 -6.39
N LEU A 118 -7.45 -11.16 -5.52
CA LEU A 118 -6.57 -10.00 -5.34
C LEU A 118 -5.17 -10.45 -4.88
N VAL A 119 -5.09 -11.32 -3.86
CA VAL A 119 -3.84 -11.89 -3.37
C VAL A 119 -3.11 -12.66 -4.47
N ARG A 120 -3.82 -13.42 -5.29
CA ARG A 120 -3.20 -14.14 -6.41
C ARG A 120 -2.52 -13.18 -7.40
N GLU A 121 -3.13 -12.04 -7.72
CA GLU A 121 -2.51 -11.04 -8.59
C GLU A 121 -1.34 -10.32 -7.90
N ILE A 122 -1.46 -9.96 -6.61
CA ILE A 122 -0.33 -9.44 -5.80
C ILE A 122 0.86 -10.40 -5.86
N MET A 123 0.60 -11.70 -5.71
CA MET A 123 1.64 -12.72 -5.71
C MET A 123 2.26 -12.97 -7.09
N ARG A 124 1.60 -12.58 -8.18
CA ARG A 124 2.14 -12.65 -9.55
C ARG A 124 2.99 -11.45 -9.94
N ALA A 125 2.81 -10.32 -9.26
CA ALA A 125 3.58 -9.12 -9.54
C ALA A 125 5.06 -9.30 -9.20
N ASP A 126 5.95 -8.66 -9.94
CA ASP A 126 7.33 -8.47 -9.48
C ASP A 126 7.34 -7.42 -8.36
N PHE A 127 8.02 -7.72 -7.25
CA PHE A 127 8.17 -6.80 -6.15
C PHE A 127 9.45 -5.98 -6.24
N GLU A 128 10.37 -6.33 -7.14
CA GLU A 128 11.63 -5.61 -7.30
C GLU A 128 11.38 -4.24 -7.95
N ALA A 129 12.13 -3.23 -7.50
CA ALA A 129 12.14 -1.90 -8.10
C ALA A 129 12.68 -1.96 -9.54
N CYS A 130 12.03 -1.23 -10.46
CA CYS A 130 12.45 -1.20 -11.87
C CYS A 130 13.69 -0.34 -12.12
N ASP A 131 13.99 0.63 -11.25
CA ASP A 131 15.06 1.62 -11.44
C ASP A 131 15.98 1.75 -10.21
N ASP A 132 17.22 2.16 -10.46
CA ASP A 132 18.28 2.20 -9.45
C ASP A 132 18.19 3.37 -8.46
N GLU A 133 17.36 4.39 -8.69
CA GLU A 133 17.44 5.69 -8.01
C GLU A 133 16.31 6.04 -7.02
N SER A 134 15.38 5.14 -6.71
CA SER A 134 14.33 5.45 -5.71
C SER A 134 14.84 5.25 -4.28
N GLU A 135 15.24 6.34 -3.62
CA GLU A 135 15.47 6.35 -2.18
C GLU A 135 14.11 6.27 -1.46
N PHE A 136 13.95 5.27 -0.60
CA PHE A 136 12.71 5.05 0.13
C PHE A 136 12.60 6.00 1.33
N ASP A 137 11.74 7.01 1.25
CA ASP A 137 11.55 7.99 2.32
C ASP A 137 10.24 7.75 3.11
N LEU A 138 10.31 6.96 4.18
CA LEU A 138 9.20 6.67 5.10
C LEU A 138 8.64 7.86 5.92
N PRO A 139 9.41 8.83 6.46
CA PRO A 139 8.98 9.62 7.62
C PRO A 139 7.79 10.56 7.40
N ASP A 140 7.67 11.18 6.21
CA ASP A 140 6.66 12.23 6.00
C ASP A 140 5.29 11.72 5.56
N TYR A 141 5.20 10.47 5.10
CA TYR A 141 3.98 9.97 4.45
C TYR A 141 3.02 9.27 5.43
N PHE A 142 3.55 8.49 6.38
CA PHE A 142 2.73 7.60 7.22
C PHE A 142 1.86 8.28 8.28
N ASP A 143 2.14 9.53 8.63
CA ASP A 143 1.33 10.28 9.58
C ASP A 143 0.26 11.16 8.88
N ASN A 144 0.31 11.35 7.55
CA ASN A 144 -0.53 12.34 6.84
C ASN A 144 -1.74 11.78 6.07
N VAL A 145 -1.80 10.49 5.75
CA VAL A 145 -2.94 9.93 4.97
C VAL A 145 -3.44 8.63 5.57
N THR A 146 -4.10 8.73 6.72
CA THR A 146 -5.04 7.68 7.18
C THR A 146 -6.48 8.09 6.84
N ILE A 147 -6.74 8.47 5.59
CA ILE A 147 -8.12 8.47 5.07
C ILE A 147 -8.43 7.03 4.64
N ILE A 148 -8.46 6.11 5.61
CA ILE A 148 -9.00 4.77 5.36
C ILE A 148 -10.51 4.94 5.24
N MET A 149 -10.98 5.01 4.00
CA MET A 149 -12.39 4.84 3.70
C MET A 149 -12.79 3.41 4.09
N GLY A 150 -13.69 3.28 5.07
CA GLY A 150 -14.43 2.04 5.24
C GLY A 150 -14.07 1.14 6.42
N SER A 151 -13.33 1.62 7.44
CA SER A 151 -13.58 1.07 8.78
C SER A 151 -14.98 1.53 9.20
N SER A 152 -15.99 0.82 8.68
CA SER A 152 -17.35 0.80 9.19
C SER A 152 -17.20 0.79 10.70
N MET A 153 -17.71 1.84 11.35
CA MET A 153 -18.00 1.79 12.76
C MET A 153 -18.91 0.59 12.94
N GLN A 154 -18.33 -0.56 13.28
CA GLN A 154 -19.07 -1.65 13.83
C GLN A 154 -19.63 -1.10 15.13
N ASP A 155 -20.92 -0.82 15.11
CA ASP A 155 -21.73 -0.58 16.29
C ASP A 155 -21.47 -1.74 17.28
N GLU A 156 -20.51 -1.56 18.20
CA GLU A 156 -20.23 -2.50 19.30
C GLU A 156 -21.35 -2.53 20.36
N ASP A 157 -22.53 -1.99 20.05
CA ASP A 157 -23.67 -1.95 20.97
C ASP A 157 -24.83 -2.86 20.51
N LYS A 158 -24.58 -4.16 20.37
CA LYS A 158 -25.63 -5.18 20.53
C LYS A 158 -25.15 -6.39 21.35
N LYS A 159 -25.33 -6.24 22.66
CA LYS A 159 -25.70 -7.23 23.68
C LYS A 159 -25.60 -8.71 23.29
N ASN A 160 -24.75 -9.39 24.06
CA ASN A 160 -24.82 -10.80 24.44
C ASN A 160 -26.27 -11.29 24.60
N GLU A 161 -26.70 -12.21 23.73
CA GLU A 161 -27.68 -13.24 24.07
C GLU A 161 -27.22 -14.59 23.52
N ASP A 162 -27.38 -15.59 24.38
CA ASP A 162 -26.95 -16.98 24.31
C ASP A 162 -27.15 -17.68 22.96
N CYS A 163 -26.11 -18.36 22.48
CA CYS A 163 -26.28 -19.49 21.58
C CYS A 163 -25.32 -20.63 21.94
N ALA A 164 -25.86 -21.61 22.66
CA ALA A 164 -25.30 -22.93 22.82
C ALA A 164 -25.34 -23.69 21.47
N ILE A 165 -24.19 -24.19 21.01
CA ILE A 165 -24.11 -25.14 19.90
C ILE A 165 -23.65 -26.49 20.46
N PRO A 166 -24.35 -27.61 20.21
CA PRO A 166 -23.82 -28.93 20.48
C PRO A 166 -22.95 -29.43 19.31
N ALA A 167 -21.91 -30.15 19.70
CA ALA A 167 -20.95 -30.83 18.84
C ALA A 167 -21.61 -31.80 17.85
N CYS A 168 -21.05 -31.88 16.64
CA CYS A 168 -21.22 -33.04 15.77
C CYS A 168 -19.88 -33.46 15.17
N ALA A 169 -19.62 -34.77 15.25
CA ALA A 169 -18.35 -35.41 14.98
C ALA A 169 -18.40 -36.25 13.70
N LYS A 170 -17.27 -36.21 12.97
CA LYS A 170 -16.59 -37.31 12.23
C LYS A 170 -17.17 -37.88 10.92
N LYS A 171 -16.18 -38.22 10.07
CA LYS A 171 -16.09 -39.23 8.97
C LYS A 171 -16.56 -38.79 7.58
N SER A 172 -15.95 -39.17 6.45
CA SER A 172 -14.78 -40.02 6.15
C SER A 172 -14.34 -39.84 4.69
N ALA A 173 -13.13 -40.31 4.39
CA ALA A 173 -12.46 -40.41 3.09
C ALA A 173 -13.11 -41.33 2.03
N ALA A 174 -12.81 -41.08 0.75
CA ALA A 174 -12.45 -42.01 -0.35
C ALA A 174 -12.34 -41.17 -1.67
N LYS A 175 -11.25 -41.11 -2.45
CA LYS A 175 -10.42 -42.09 -3.18
C LYS A 175 -11.07 -42.71 -4.42
N THR A 176 -10.73 -42.23 -5.62
CA THR A 176 -10.52 -42.98 -6.91
C THR A 176 -10.14 -41.95 -8.00
N ALA A 177 -8.96 -41.97 -8.64
CA ALA A 177 -8.37 -42.89 -9.62
C ALA A 177 -8.55 -42.42 -11.09
N ALA A 178 -7.43 -41.98 -11.66
CA ALA A 178 -6.88 -42.16 -13.01
C ALA A 178 -7.79 -42.35 -14.25
N SER A 179 -7.49 -41.58 -15.30
CA SER A 179 -7.30 -42.12 -16.66
C SER A 179 -6.34 -41.25 -17.48
N ALA A 180 -5.51 -41.90 -18.29
CA ALA A 180 -4.40 -41.33 -19.06
C ALA A 180 -4.73 -41.11 -20.55
N SER A 181 -4.10 -40.07 -21.12
CA SER A 181 -3.50 -39.94 -22.48
C SER A 181 -4.37 -40.13 -23.75
N PRO A 182 -3.89 -39.79 -24.98
CA PRO A 182 -2.61 -39.16 -25.40
C PRO A 182 -2.70 -37.99 -26.42
N ALA A 183 -1.56 -37.28 -26.51
CA ALA A 183 -0.84 -36.71 -27.66
C ALA A 183 -1.56 -36.30 -28.96
N GLU A 184 -1.24 -35.08 -29.44
CA GLU A 184 -0.92 -34.83 -30.85
C GLU A 184 0.17 -33.74 -30.99
N ALA A 185 0.96 -33.89 -32.04
CA ALA A 185 2.17 -33.16 -32.38
C ALA A 185 1.97 -32.26 -33.61
N GLY A 186 2.69 -31.15 -33.67
CA GLY A 186 2.95 -30.35 -34.89
C GLY A 186 3.81 -29.14 -34.48
N SER A 187 5.09 -28.98 -34.84
CA SER A 187 5.82 -29.03 -36.12
C SER A 187 5.53 -27.87 -37.06
N GLY A 188 6.54 -27.01 -37.23
CA GLY A 188 6.71 -26.01 -38.31
C GLY A 188 6.89 -24.60 -37.73
N SER A 189 7.79 -23.74 -38.19
CA SER A 189 8.87 -23.79 -39.18
C SER A 189 9.67 -22.51 -38.96
N ALA A 190 11.00 -22.58 -39.01
CA ALA A 190 11.87 -21.42 -39.08
C ALA A 190 11.76 -20.75 -40.46
N ALA A 191 11.89 -19.42 -40.48
CA ALA A 191 12.27 -18.67 -41.68
C ALA A 191 13.05 -17.41 -41.25
N ASP A 192 14.32 -17.43 -41.61
CA ASP A 192 15.22 -16.27 -41.68
C ASP A 192 14.65 -15.20 -42.60
N THR A 193 14.88 -13.93 -42.26
CA THR A 193 15.15 -12.91 -43.28
C THR A 193 15.95 -11.76 -42.67
N ASP A 194 17.25 -11.76 -42.98
CA ASP A 194 18.09 -10.58 -43.01
C ASP A 194 17.53 -9.55 -43.99
N LEU A 195 17.51 -8.28 -43.61
CA LEU A 195 17.66 -7.17 -44.54
C LEU A 195 18.12 -5.91 -43.80
N ALA A 196 19.40 -5.62 -43.99
CA ALA A 196 20.04 -4.36 -43.66
C ALA A 196 19.63 -3.28 -44.67
N THR A 197 19.20 -2.12 -44.18
CA THR A 197 19.36 -0.84 -44.90
C THR A 197 19.59 0.25 -43.87
N GLY A 198 20.79 0.84 -43.92
CA GLY A 198 21.13 2.05 -43.19
C GLY A 198 20.38 3.24 -43.75
N ALA A 199 19.96 4.12 -42.85
CA ALA A 199 19.52 5.47 -43.15
C ALA A 199 20.26 6.42 -42.21
N GLU A 200 20.91 7.42 -42.82
CA GLU A 200 21.59 8.53 -42.16
C GLU A 200 20.65 9.29 -41.23
N SER A 201 21.01 9.38 -39.96
CA SER A 201 20.39 10.25 -38.97
C SER A 201 20.87 11.69 -39.19
N ALA A 202 19.97 12.53 -39.70
CA ALA A 202 20.08 13.98 -39.63
C ALA A 202 19.94 14.46 -38.17
N PRO A 203 20.56 15.58 -37.76
CA PRO A 203 20.45 16.09 -36.41
C PRO A 203 19.04 16.67 -36.21
N GLU A 204 18.23 15.97 -35.41
CA GLU A 204 16.97 16.51 -34.89
C GLU A 204 17.30 17.66 -33.94
N THR A 205 16.98 18.86 -34.40
CA THR A 205 16.81 20.03 -33.54
C THR A 205 15.62 19.76 -32.64
N SER A 206 15.91 19.31 -31.40
CA SER A 206 14.92 19.22 -30.33
C SER A 206 14.46 20.63 -29.97
N ASP A 207 13.45 21.13 -30.66
CA ASP A 207 12.67 22.26 -30.20
C ASP A 207 12.06 21.85 -28.86
N GLY A 208 12.57 22.45 -27.79
CA GLY A 208 12.09 22.28 -26.42
C GLY A 208 10.66 22.80 -26.29
N ILE A 209 9.70 21.98 -26.70
CA ILE A 209 8.32 22.12 -26.29
C ILE A 209 8.29 21.69 -24.83
N ASN A 210 8.24 22.65 -23.91
CA ASN A 210 7.87 22.36 -22.54
C ASN A 210 6.51 21.64 -22.59
N PRO A 211 6.41 20.39 -22.12
CA PRO A 211 5.15 19.66 -22.13
C PRO A 211 4.11 20.48 -21.38
N VAL A 212 2.90 20.53 -21.94
CA VAL A 212 1.76 21.18 -21.30
C VAL A 212 1.61 20.53 -19.91
N PRO A 213 1.63 21.31 -18.82
CA PRO A 213 1.48 20.75 -17.48
C PRO A 213 0.14 20.00 -17.40
N GLY A 214 0.19 18.69 -17.14
CA GLY A 214 -0.99 17.88 -16.80
C GLY A 214 -1.37 16.77 -17.77
N GLU A 215 -0.59 16.44 -18.79
CA GLU A 215 -0.83 15.21 -19.56
C GLU A 215 -0.11 14.03 -18.88
N ILE A 216 -0.89 13.04 -18.44
CA ILE A 216 -0.39 11.84 -17.77
C ILE A 216 0.38 10.99 -18.81
N ASP A 217 1.65 10.71 -18.52
CA ASP A 217 2.43 9.77 -19.32
C ASP A 217 2.02 8.33 -19.00
N TYR A 218 1.04 7.83 -19.75
CA TYR A 218 0.55 6.47 -19.59
C TYR A 218 1.59 5.40 -19.92
N ALA A 219 2.65 5.70 -20.68
CA ALA A 219 3.69 4.71 -20.96
C ALA A 219 4.48 4.38 -19.68
N VAL A 220 4.74 5.39 -18.83
CA VAL A 220 5.35 5.17 -17.51
C VAL A 220 4.44 4.33 -16.63
N CYS A 221 3.13 4.65 -16.58
CA CYS A 221 2.15 3.87 -15.83
C CYS A 221 2.11 2.39 -16.28
N GLU A 222 2.12 2.14 -17.59
CA GLU A 222 2.09 0.80 -18.17
C GLU A 222 3.40 0.03 -17.87
N SER A 223 4.55 0.71 -17.87
CA SER A 223 5.84 0.09 -17.52
C SER A 223 5.91 -0.39 -16.06
N GLN A 224 5.13 0.24 -15.16
CA GLN A 224 5.03 -0.10 -13.74
C GLN A 224 3.71 -0.79 -13.40
N ALA A 225 2.95 -1.26 -14.39
CA ALA A 225 1.60 -1.79 -14.19
C ALA A 225 1.57 -2.91 -13.13
N SER A 226 2.58 -3.79 -13.14
CA SER A 226 2.73 -4.87 -12.16
C SER A 226 2.74 -4.37 -10.72
N GLN A 227 3.62 -3.42 -10.42
CA GLN A 227 3.83 -2.87 -9.09
C GLN A 227 2.62 -2.05 -8.64
N ARG A 228 2.06 -1.23 -9.53
CA ARG A 228 0.87 -0.41 -9.25
C ARG A 228 -0.36 -1.26 -8.93
N ILE A 229 -0.58 -2.33 -9.69
CA ILE A 229 -1.68 -3.28 -9.41
C ILE A 229 -1.47 -3.94 -8.05
N ALA A 230 -0.27 -4.46 -7.76
CA ALA A 230 0.01 -5.11 -6.49
C ALA A 230 -0.15 -4.16 -5.30
N ALA A 231 0.37 -2.94 -5.41
CA ALA A 231 0.25 -1.91 -4.37
C ALA A 231 -1.21 -1.54 -4.11
N SER A 232 -1.97 -1.21 -5.17
CA SER A 232 -3.39 -0.87 -5.03
C SER A 232 -4.19 -2.02 -4.43
N PHE A 233 -3.93 -3.26 -4.85
CA PHE A 233 -4.62 -4.44 -4.32
C PHE A 233 -4.25 -4.70 -2.86
N LEU A 234 -2.98 -4.51 -2.46
CA LEU A 234 -2.55 -4.58 -1.06
C LEU A 234 -3.33 -3.58 -0.19
N THR A 235 -3.50 -2.34 -0.65
CA THR A 235 -4.30 -1.33 0.04
C THR A 235 -5.78 -1.72 0.12
N MET A 236 -6.37 -2.27 -0.93
CA MET A 236 -7.78 -2.72 -0.91
C MET A 236 -8.04 -3.84 0.10
N ILE A 237 -7.07 -4.74 0.29
CA ILE A 237 -7.20 -5.84 1.26
C ILE A 237 -6.68 -5.49 2.66
N ALA A 238 -6.32 -4.23 2.92
CA ALA A 238 -5.72 -3.77 4.19
C ALA A 238 -6.72 -3.72 5.36
N ASN A 239 -7.29 -4.87 5.71
CA ASN A 239 -8.23 -5.02 6.81
C ASN A 239 -7.98 -6.31 7.61
N SER A 240 -8.59 -6.41 8.79
CA SER A 240 -8.33 -7.49 9.74
C SER A 240 -8.68 -8.89 9.23
N THR A 241 -9.57 -9.03 8.25
CA THR A 241 -9.92 -10.35 7.68
C THR A 241 -8.78 -10.91 6.82
N ALA A 242 -7.94 -10.04 6.27
CA ALA A 242 -6.79 -10.41 5.44
C ALA A 242 -5.55 -10.83 6.27
N ALA A 243 -5.65 -10.92 7.59
CA ALA A 243 -4.56 -11.34 8.48
C ALA A 243 -3.96 -12.71 8.09
N ILE A 244 -4.76 -13.60 7.50
CA ILE A 244 -4.31 -14.91 7.03
C ILE A 244 -3.26 -14.84 5.91
N TYR A 245 -3.18 -13.71 5.19
CA TYR A 245 -2.22 -13.50 4.09
C TYR A 245 -0.94 -12.81 4.51
N ILE A 246 -0.84 -12.35 5.77
CA ILE A 246 0.38 -11.70 6.30
C ILE A 246 1.64 -12.55 6.05
N PRO A 247 1.66 -13.86 6.37
CA PRO A 247 2.87 -14.67 6.16
C PRO A 247 3.31 -14.69 4.70
N LEU A 248 2.35 -14.81 3.78
CA LEU A 248 2.62 -14.90 2.36
C LEU A 248 3.24 -13.62 1.81
N ILE A 249 2.71 -12.46 2.22
CA ILE A 249 3.16 -11.14 1.77
C ILE A 249 4.53 -10.80 2.38
N VAL A 250 4.71 -11.07 3.69
CA VAL A 250 5.99 -10.82 4.38
C VAL A 250 7.10 -11.69 3.79
N GLU A 251 6.87 -12.98 3.55
CA GLU A 251 7.87 -13.85 2.94
C GLU A 251 8.22 -13.45 1.51
N LYS A 252 7.23 -12.95 0.75
CA LYS A 252 7.50 -12.43 -0.59
C LYS A 252 8.38 -11.17 -0.54
N LEU A 253 8.08 -10.23 0.35
CA LEU A 253 8.93 -9.05 0.56
C LEU A 253 10.32 -9.44 1.02
N ALA A 254 10.44 -10.39 1.94
CA ALA A 254 11.72 -10.90 2.45
C ALA A 254 12.55 -11.67 1.41
N ALA A 255 11.95 -12.08 0.30
CA ALA A 255 12.62 -12.74 -0.82
C ALA A 255 13.05 -11.75 -1.94
N THR A 256 12.66 -10.48 -1.83
CA THR A 256 12.89 -9.42 -2.82
C THR A 256 14.05 -8.56 -2.33
N ASN A 257 15.13 -8.40 -3.08
CA ASN A 257 16.32 -7.72 -2.55
C ASN A 257 16.12 -6.21 -2.41
N ARG A 258 15.42 -5.61 -3.39
CA ARG A 258 15.11 -4.19 -3.43
C ARG A 258 13.62 -4.01 -3.73
N PRO A 259 12.75 -4.13 -2.72
CA PRO A 259 11.33 -3.97 -2.93
C PRO A 259 11.01 -2.58 -3.47
N ASP A 260 10.12 -2.51 -4.46
CA ASP A 260 9.64 -1.26 -5.04
C ASP A 260 8.99 -0.36 -3.98
N THR A 261 9.26 0.93 -4.02
CA THR A 261 8.83 1.88 -2.97
C THR A 261 7.31 1.98 -2.86
N VAL A 262 6.59 1.90 -3.98
CA VAL A 262 5.11 1.93 -4.00
C VAL A 262 4.55 0.65 -3.36
N ILE A 263 5.19 -0.50 -3.62
CA ILE A 263 4.84 -1.76 -2.95
C ILE A 263 5.14 -1.71 -1.45
N GLN A 264 6.29 -1.16 -1.05
CA GLN A 264 6.65 -1.04 0.37
C GLN A 264 5.62 -0.20 1.13
N GLU A 265 5.19 0.91 0.54
CA GLU A 265 4.17 1.78 1.12
C GLU A 265 2.82 1.05 1.29
N ALA A 266 2.34 0.42 0.23
CA ALA A 266 1.11 -0.35 0.28
C ALA A 266 1.20 -1.55 1.24
N ALA A 267 2.37 -2.20 1.33
CA ALA A 267 2.62 -3.27 2.29
C ALA A 267 2.57 -2.75 3.73
N ALA A 268 3.10 -1.56 4.04
CA ALA A 268 2.97 -0.97 5.36
C ALA A 268 1.50 -0.69 5.73
N GLN A 269 0.69 -0.19 4.78
CA GLN A 269 -0.75 0.00 4.97
C GLN A 269 -1.45 -1.35 5.23
N PHE A 270 -1.19 -2.34 4.36
CA PHE A 270 -1.71 -3.69 4.49
C PHE A 270 -1.39 -4.31 5.86
N LEU A 271 -0.10 -4.33 6.25
CA LEU A 271 0.34 -4.93 7.49
C LEU A 271 -0.26 -4.21 8.70
N SER A 272 -0.37 -2.88 8.66
CA SER A 272 -0.99 -2.10 9.74
C SER A 272 -2.48 -2.41 9.89
N GLY A 273 -3.23 -2.49 8.78
CA GLY A 273 -4.66 -2.81 8.79
C GLY A 273 -4.94 -4.27 9.16
N ALA A 274 -4.18 -5.20 8.58
CA ALA A 274 -4.38 -6.64 8.77
C ALA A 274 -3.90 -7.14 10.14
N SER A 275 -2.79 -6.61 10.66
CA SER A 275 -2.24 -7.04 11.94
C SER A 275 -2.82 -6.33 13.16
N TYR A 276 -3.67 -5.31 12.96
CA TYR A 276 -4.17 -4.44 14.03
C TYR A 276 -4.68 -5.21 15.26
N ASN A 277 -5.41 -6.31 15.06
CA ASN A 277 -5.98 -7.13 16.13
C ASN A 277 -5.17 -8.39 16.49
N SER A 278 -4.13 -8.73 15.72
CA SER A 278 -3.39 -9.99 15.90
C SER A 278 -1.93 -9.89 15.46
N PRO A 279 -1.09 -9.09 16.16
CA PRO A 279 0.32 -8.91 15.80
C PRO A 279 1.22 -10.10 16.19
N ALA A 280 0.69 -11.13 16.84
CA ALA A 280 1.48 -12.23 17.42
C ALA A 280 2.40 -12.91 16.40
N TRP A 281 1.90 -13.19 15.20
CA TRP A 281 2.69 -13.81 14.14
C TRP A 281 3.85 -12.91 13.69
N LEU A 282 3.61 -11.60 13.53
CA LEU A 282 4.67 -10.65 13.16
C LEU A 282 5.76 -10.56 14.23
N MET A 283 5.37 -10.58 15.51
CA MET A 283 6.33 -10.55 16.62
C MET A 283 7.21 -11.81 16.66
N GLU A 284 6.61 -12.99 16.47
CA GLU A 284 7.32 -14.26 16.39
C GLU A 284 8.27 -14.26 15.19
N TRP A 285 7.76 -13.92 14.00
CA TRP A 285 8.55 -13.83 12.77
C TRP A 285 9.74 -12.87 12.91
N LEU A 286 9.52 -11.67 13.47
CA LEU A 286 10.60 -10.70 13.68
C LEU A 286 11.63 -11.20 14.68
N SER A 287 11.18 -11.84 15.77
CA SER A 287 12.08 -12.39 16.79
C SER A 287 12.97 -13.50 16.23
N GLU A 288 12.39 -14.43 15.46
CA GLU A 288 13.11 -15.53 14.81
C GLU A 288 14.05 -15.02 13.72
N THR A 289 13.62 -14.06 12.92
CA THR A 289 14.41 -13.46 11.84
C THR A 289 15.67 -12.80 12.39
N LEU A 290 15.56 -12.01 13.47
CA LEU A 290 16.72 -11.38 14.13
C LEU A 290 17.71 -12.38 14.77
N ILE A 291 17.34 -13.65 14.90
CA ILE A 291 18.22 -14.71 15.44
C ILE A 291 18.83 -15.53 14.31
N SER A 292 18.06 -15.80 13.25
CA SER A 292 18.37 -16.84 12.27
C SER A 292 18.72 -16.32 10.87
N ARG A 293 18.40 -15.06 10.55
CA ARG A 293 18.50 -14.48 9.20
C ARG A 293 19.29 -13.17 9.22
N GLU A 294 20.61 -13.29 9.29
CA GLU A 294 21.53 -12.13 9.22
C GLU A 294 21.42 -11.38 7.88
N ASP A 295 21.03 -12.08 6.80
CA ASP A 295 20.76 -11.49 5.48
C ASP A 295 19.65 -10.42 5.52
N LEU A 296 18.73 -10.51 6.48
CA LEU A 296 17.59 -9.61 6.57
C LEU A 296 17.77 -8.48 7.57
N THR A 297 18.85 -8.40 8.35
CA THR A 297 18.92 -7.47 9.49
C THR A 297 18.77 -6.00 9.12
N ASP A 298 19.13 -5.65 7.89
CA ASP A 298 19.00 -4.30 7.33
C ASP A 298 18.02 -4.24 6.14
N HIS A 299 17.21 -5.28 5.97
CA HIS A 299 16.31 -5.40 4.84
C HIS A 299 15.03 -4.56 5.07
N PRO A 300 14.48 -3.88 4.03
CA PRO A 300 13.27 -3.05 4.14
C PRO A 300 12.08 -3.73 4.83
N VAL A 301 11.92 -5.04 4.64
CA VAL A 301 10.88 -5.84 5.32
C VAL A 301 10.91 -5.74 6.85
N ILE A 302 12.09 -5.60 7.47
CA ILE A 302 12.22 -5.46 8.92
C ILE A 302 11.57 -4.17 9.40
N TYR A 303 11.79 -3.08 8.66
CA TYR A 303 11.19 -1.77 8.91
C TYR A 303 9.66 -1.85 8.83
N LEU A 304 9.13 -2.48 7.78
CA LEU A 304 7.68 -2.64 7.57
C LEU A 304 7.03 -3.48 8.67
N VAL A 305 7.65 -4.60 9.05
CA VAL A 305 7.15 -5.48 10.13
C VAL A 305 7.23 -4.78 11.49
N MET A 306 8.33 -4.07 11.77
CA MET A 306 8.47 -3.29 13.00
C MET A 306 7.40 -2.20 13.10
N TYR A 307 7.14 -1.48 12.00
CA TYR A 307 6.10 -0.45 11.92
C TYR A 307 4.70 -1.04 12.19
N ALA A 308 4.36 -2.15 11.55
CA ALA A 308 3.09 -2.82 11.75
C ALA A 308 2.90 -3.29 13.20
N ILE A 309 3.94 -3.87 13.81
CA ILE A 309 3.92 -4.21 15.25
C ILE A 309 3.71 -2.96 16.09
N ALA A 310 4.40 -1.85 15.81
CA ALA A 310 4.26 -0.62 16.58
C ALA A 310 2.84 -0.03 16.52
N LYS A 311 2.15 -0.13 15.37
CA LYS A 311 0.79 0.38 15.16
C LYS A 311 -0.32 -0.56 15.64
N ALA A 312 -0.02 -1.84 15.85
CA ALA A 312 -1.03 -2.82 16.27
C ALA A 312 -1.54 -2.63 17.70
N GLN A 313 -2.73 -3.17 17.98
CA GLN A 313 -3.35 -3.13 19.31
C GLN A 313 -2.78 -4.23 20.22
N HIS A 314 -1.91 -3.84 21.15
CA HIS A 314 -1.34 -4.76 22.14
C HIS A 314 -2.17 -4.81 23.43
N LYS A 315 -2.98 -5.86 23.59
CA LYS A 315 -3.77 -6.12 24.83
C LYS A 315 -2.95 -6.74 25.97
N GLY A 316 -1.70 -7.13 25.72
CA GLY A 316 -0.87 -7.92 26.64
C GLY A 316 0.45 -7.26 27.01
N ASP A 317 1.54 -8.02 26.85
CA ASP A 317 2.89 -7.67 27.30
C ASP A 317 3.53 -6.54 26.49
N LYS A 318 3.15 -5.29 26.80
CA LYS A 318 3.77 -4.09 26.22
C LYS A 318 5.27 -4.00 26.49
N ALA A 319 5.77 -4.59 27.59
CA ALA A 319 7.19 -4.57 27.90
C ALA A 319 7.99 -5.50 26.97
N GLY A 320 7.47 -6.70 26.71
CA GLY A 320 8.02 -7.61 25.71
C GLY A 320 8.01 -7.01 24.31
N VAL A 321 6.90 -6.38 23.90
CA VAL A 321 6.81 -5.67 22.61
C VAL A 321 7.87 -4.57 22.52
N LEU A 322 7.96 -3.69 23.52
CA LEU A 322 8.97 -2.63 23.54
C LEU A 322 10.40 -3.21 23.47
N THR A 323 10.67 -4.28 24.21
CA THR A 323 11.99 -4.93 24.20
C THR A 323 12.34 -5.47 22.82
N LEU A 324 11.37 -6.07 22.12
CA LEU A 324 11.53 -6.52 20.74
C LEU A 324 11.83 -5.33 19.82
N LEU A 325 11.02 -4.26 19.88
CA LEU A 325 11.21 -3.07 19.05
C LEU A 325 12.56 -2.39 19.28
N LEU A 326 13.01 -2.26 20.54
CA LEU A 326 14.33 -1.72 20.87
C LEU A 326 15.46 -2.61 20.35
N ARG A 327 15.31 -3.94 20.47
CA ARG A 327 16.28 -4.88 19.91
C ARG A 327 16.34 -4.76 18.39
N THR A 328 15.20 -4.67 17.69
CA THR A 328 15.16 -4.47 16.24
C THR A 328 15.82 -3.16 15.82
N PHE A 329 15.55 -2.09 16.56
CA PHE A 329 16.15 -0.76 16.33
C PHE A 329 17.67 -0.82 16.28
N ASP A 330 18.32 -1.65 17.10
CA ASP A 330 19.79 -1.77 17.10
C ASP A 330 20.36 -2.30 15.76
N TYR A 331 19.62 -3.15 15.04
CA TYR A 331 20.05 -3.75 13.77
C TYR A 331 19.83 -2.87 12.53
N MET A 332 18.88 -1.94 12.58
CA MET A 332 18.50 -1.10 11.42
C MET A 332 19.63 -0.12 11.06
N SER A 333 19.98 0.05 9.79
CA SER A 333 20.87 1.14 9.38
C SER A 333 20.16 2.51 9.53
N GLU A 334 18.91 2.58 9.08
CA GLU A 334 18.12 3.81 9.09
C GLU A 334 17.43 4.06 10.43
N LYS A 335 18.17 4.66 11.36
CA LYS A 335 17.73 4.90 12.74
C LYS A 335 16.54 5.86 12.85
N ALA A 336 16.37 6.76 11.88
CA ALA A 336 15.24 7.69 11.80
C ALA A 336 13.89 6.94 11.78
N ILE A 337 13.78 5.91 10.93
CA ILE A 337 12.57 5.08 10.80
C ILE A 337 12.29 4.33 12.10
N GLY A 338 13.33 3.75 12.70
CA GLY A 338 13.22 3.05 13.97
C GLY A 338 12.72 3.95 15.11
N ALA A 339 13.18 5.20 15.16
CA ALA A 339 12.69 6.19 16.12
C ALA A 339 11.20 6.52 15.89
N GLY A 340 10.76 6.68 14.63
CA GLY A 340 9.36 6.88 14.26
C GLY A 340 8.46 5.70 14.67
N CYS A 341 8.94 4.47 14.52
CA CYS A 341 8.24 3.26 14.98
C CYS A 341 8.08 3.24 16.50
N LEU A 342 9.15 3.52 17.24
CA LEU A 342 9.12 3.60 18.72
C LEU A 342 8.15 4.68 19.22
N ALA A 343 8.12 5.84 18.54
CA ALA A 343 7.16 6.89 18.85
C ALA A 343 5.72 6.49 18.54
N SER A 344 5.50 5.79 17.42
CA SER A 344 4.17 5.28 17.04
C SER A 344 3.64 4.23 18.01
N PHE A 345 4.51 3.41 18.61
CA PHE A 345 4.13 2.48 19.67
C PHE A 345 3.63 3.19 20.94
N GLY A 346 4.10 4.42 21.20
CA GLY A 346 3.54 5.30 22.23
C GLY A 346 3.89 4.94 23.67
N ASP A 347 4.88 4.06 23.92
CA ASP A 347 5.33 3.75 25.28
C ASP A 347 6.37 4.77 25.78
N PRO A 348 6.11 5.50 26.88
CA PRO A 348 7.01 6.53 27.39
C PRO A 348 8.42 6.04 27.74
N ARG A 349 8.62 4.73 27.97
CA ARG A 349 9.95 4.17 28.24
C ARG A 349 10.89 4.27 27.03
N ALA A 350 10.35 4.27 25.81
CA ALA A 350 11.12 4.48 24.59
C ALA A 350 11.79 5.87 24.56
N MET A 351 11.18 6.88 25.18
CA MET A 351 11.73 8.24 25.21
C MET A 351 13.11 8.29 25.89
N ALA A 352 13.28 7.59 27.01
CA ALA A 352 14.56 7.58 27.73
C ALA A 352 15.67 6.95 26.88
N PHE A 353 15.33 5.86 26.17
CA PHE A 353 16.23 5.22 25.22
C PHE A 353 16.61 6.16 24.06
N LEU A 354 15.62 6.76 23.38
CA LEU A 354 15.87 7.67 22.24
C LEU A 354 16.74 8.86 22.63
N LYS A 355 16.51 9.47 23.80
CA LYS A 355 17.36 10.56 24.32
C LYS A 355 18.79 10.10 24.57
N SER A 356 18.95 8.94 25.21
CA SER A 356 20.28 8.38 25.48
C SER A 356 21.01 8.08 24.17
N TRP A 357 20.32 7.50 23.19
CA TRP A 357 20.90 7.19 21.89
C TRP A 357 21.32 8.46 21.15
N LEU A 358 20.44 9.47 21.10
CA LEU A 358 20.71 10.76 20.45
C LEU A 358 21.94 11.44 21.06
N HIS A 359 22.04 11.47 22.40
CA HIS A 359 23.19 12.07 23.09
C HIS A 359 24.51 11.35 22.78
N LEU A 360 24.49 10.01 22.72
CA LEU A 360 25.68 9.20 22.42
C LEU A 360 26.15 9.36 20.96
N HIS A 361 25.24 9.61 20.02
CA HIS A 361 25.53 9.67 18.58
C HIS A 361 25.42 11.08 17.98
N GLN A 362 25.28 12.12 18.80
CA GLN A 362 25.05 13.50 18.35
C GLN A 362 26.06 14.01 17.31
N ASN A 363 27.30 13.51 17.31
CA ASN A 363 28.36 13.94 16.38
C ASN A 363 28.42 13.11 15.09
N GLN A 364 27.57 12.10 14.93
CA GLN A 364 27.61 11.13 13.83
C GLN A 364 26.34 11.13 12.98
N ILE A 365 25.26 11.73 13.48
CA ILE A 365 23.97 11.77 12.80
C ILE A 365 23.86 12.99 11.89
N ASP A 366 23.16 12.80 10.78
CA ASP A 366 22.76 13.88 9.89
C ASP A 366 21.56 14.67 10.47
N GLU A 367 21.27 15.80 9.85
CA GLU A 367 20.21 16.73 10.28
C GLU A 367 18.81 16.12 10.20
N LYS A 368 18.53 15.33 9.15
CA LYS A 368 17.25 14.66 8.96
C LYS A 368 17.04 13.62 10.07
N THR A 369 18.02 12.77 10.34
CA THR A 369 17.96 11.82 11.45
C THR A 369 17.76 12.52 12.80
N TRP A 370 18.46 13.63 13.06
CA TRP A 370 18.25 14.38 14.31
C TRP A 370 16.81 14.91 14.44
N HIS A 371 16.24 15.45 13.36
CA HIS A 371 14.87 15.96 13.36
C HIS A 371 13.83 14.86 13.61
N GLU A 372 14.01 13.68 13.02
CA GLU A 372 13.13 12.54 13.23
C GLU A 372 13.15 12.05 14.68
N PHE A 373 14.33 11.94 15.30
CA PHE A 373 14.42 11.67 16.74
C PHE A 373 13.74 12.75 17.56
N ALA A 374 13.89 14.00 17.14
CA ALA A 374 13.30 15.10 17.86
C ALA A 374 11.76 15.10 17.81
N MET A 375 11.20 14.77 16.65
CA MET A 375 9.77 14.55 16.47
C MET A 375 9.29 13.34 17.27
N ALA A 376 9.99 12.21 17.19
CA ALA A 376 9.68 10.99 17.93
C ALA A 376 9.61 11.23 19.45
N ILE A 377 10.59 11.94 20.01
CA ILE A 377 10.63 12.27 21.45
C ILE A 377 9.49 13.23 21.82
N ARG A 378 9.16 14.21 20.98
CA ARG A 378 8.02 15.12 21.21
C ARG A 378 6.68 14.37 21.18
N LYS A 379 6.49 13.43 20.24
CA LYS A 379 5.30 12.57 20.12
C LYS A 379 5.09 11.72 21.38
N LEU A 380 6.18 11.32 22.05
CA LEU A 380 6.16 10.63 23.35
C LEU A 380 6.01 11.56 24.57
N GLY A 381 5.76 12.85 24.37
CA GLY A 381 5.58 13.85 25.44
C GLY A 381 6.89 14.42 26.01
N GLY A 382 8.02 14.15 25.37
CA GLY A 382 9.33 14.67 25.75
C GLY A 382 9.61 16.08 25.27
N LYS A 383 10.67 16.68 25.84
CA LYS A 383 11.29 17.92 25.36
C LYS A 383 12.73 17.66 24.97
N ILE A 384 13.17 18.32 23.92
CA ILE A 384 14.56 18.39 23.45
C ILE A 384 14.95 19.85 23.42
N ASP A 385 16.13 20.15 23.93
CA ASP A 385 16.68 21.49 23.85
C ASP A 385 17.20 21.72 22.42
N PRO A 386 16.72 22.75 21.70
CA PRO A 386 17.31 23.12 20.41
C PRO A 386 18.82 23.38 20.48
N ALA A 387 19.36 23.64 21.67
CA ALA A 387 20.79 23.75 21.91
C ALA A 387 21.58 22.46 21.64
N GLU A 388 20.93 21.29 21.67
CA GLU A 388 21.53 19.98 21.42
C GLU A 388 21.62 19.66 19.92
N HIS A 389 21.31 20.61 19.03
CA HIS A 389 21.40 20.42 17.58
C HIS A 389 22.87 20.35 17.10
N PRO A 390 23.27 19.34 16.31
CA PRO A 390 24.65 19.13 15.88
C PRO A 390 25.21 20.31 15.06
N ASN A 391 24.41 20.89 14.18
CA ASN A 391 24.84 22.00 13.30
C ASN A 391 24.82 23.39 13.96
N ARG A 392 24.62 23.50 15.29
CA ARG A 392 24.54 24.82 15.94
C ARG A 392 25.90 25.55 16.02
N PHE A 393 27.00 24.81 15.87
CA PHE A 393 28.37 25.34 16.04
C PHE A 393 29.20 25.32 14.76
N HIS A 394 28.58 25.01 13.62
CA HIS A 394 29.16 25.10 12.29
C HIS A 394 28.51 26.27 11.54
#